data_AF-A0A2V5ZQG6-F1
#
_entry.id   AF-A0A2V5ZQG6-F1
#
_cell.length_a   1.000
_cell.length_b   1.000
_cell.length_c   1.000
_cell.angle_alpha   90.00
_cell.angle_beta   90.00
_cell.angle_gamma   90.00
#
_symmetry.space_group_name_H-M   'P 1'
#
loop_
_entity.id
_entity.type
_entity.pdbx_description
1 polymer ?
#
loop_
_entity_poly.entity_id
_entity_poly.type
_entity_poly.pdbx_seq_one_letter_code
_entity_poly.pdbx_strand_id
1 'polypeptide(L)'
;MLNKTSLRNPEVGQILADLGVSHHDLALPYLARISGEDFKRALARVLENDPELKSFTEPEKFVLFSYWSDRGDASELARATEQHPDWLPYAWFGLAKARANTGDFRGAYDLTQRYGDTPALPRVSSNTVDRIQLESRFRAAPDNYAIGYELYRAQKKDGRIDDALETVRHFSERNGTPAYWKYIEGELWAEKQNYDRAWKAWLKFHDAQSAK
;
A
#
# COMPACT_ATOMS: atom_id res chain seq x y z
N MET A 1 22.37 -23.70 1.64
CA MET A 1 20.93 -23.40 1.82
C MET A 1 20.53 -23.78 3.24
N LEU A 2 20.16 -22.81 4.08
CA LEU A 2 19.71 -23.07 5.45
C LEU A 2 18.22 -23.45 5.44
N ASN A 3 17.89 -24.64 5.94
CA ASN A 3 16.53 -25.19 5.96
C ASN A 3 15.84 -24.91 7.31
N LYS A 4 14.50 -24.92 7.38
CA LYS A 4 13.72 -24.63 8.61
C LYS A 4 14.12 -25.48 9.82
N THR A 5 14.72 -26.64 9.59
CA THR A 5 15.23 -27.56 10.62
C THR A 5 16.41 -26.98 11.40
N SER A 6 17.26 -26.16 10.78
CA SER A 6 18.43 -25.54 11.44
C SER A 6 18.03 -24.50 12.49
N LEU A 7 16.85 -23.89 12.36
CA LEU A 7 16.28 -22.94 13.33
C LEU A 7 15.71 -23.63 14.59
N ARG A 8 15.56 -24.95 14.60
CA ARG A 8 15.08 -25.70 15.78
C ARG A 8 16.19 -26.12 16.74
N ASN A 9 17.45 -26.04 16.33
CA ASN A 9 18.58 -26.26 17.23
C ASN A 9 18.89 -24.94 17.97
N PRO A 10 18.78 -24.88 19.32
CA PRO A 10 18.96 -23.64 20.08
C PRO A 10 20.32 -22.98 19.87
N GLU A 11 21.40 -23.75 19.77
CA GLU A 11 22.76 -23.21 19.59
C GLU A 11 22.96 -22.63 18.20
N VAL A 12 22.47 -23.32 17.16
CA VAL A 12 22.54 -22.84 15.77
C VAL A 12 21.62 -21.63 15.58
N GLY A 13 20.44 -21.63 16.21
CA GLY A 13 19.55 -20.47 16.24
C GLY A 13 20.21 -19.26 16.89
N GLN A 14 20.92 -19.44 18.00
CA GLN A 14 21.62 -18.36 18.69
C GLN A 14 22.77 -17.78 17.85
N ILE A 15 23.60 -18.64 17.25
CA ILE A 15 24.70 -18.20 16.36
C ILE A 15 24.17 -17.45 15.14
N LEU A 16 23.06 -17.92 14.54
CA LEU A 16 22.41 -17.24 13.41
C LEU A 16 21.77 -15.92 13.82
N ALA A 17 21.20 -15.85 15.03
CA ALA A 17 20.66 -14.60 15.57
C ALA A 17 21.78 -13.57 15.78
N ASP A 18 22.90 -13.98 16.39
CA ASP A 18 24.03 -13.10 16.68
C ASP A 18 24.73 -12.65 15.39
N LEU A 19 24.93 -13.53 14.41
CA LEU A 19 25.48 -13.16 13.09
C LEU A 19 24.51 -12.28 12.29
N GLY A 20 23.21 -12.61 12.32
CA GLY A 20 22.18 -11.89 11.58
C GLY A 20 21.98 -10.46 12.06
N VAL A 21 22.12 -10.19 13.35
CA VAL A 21 21.96 -8.82 13.90
C VAL A 21 23.26 -8.02 13.93
N SER A 22 24.41 -8.67 13.77
CA SER A 22 25.73 -8.00 13.78
C SER A 22 26.19 -7.56 12.40
N HIS A 23 25.59 -8.09 11.33
CA HIS A 23 25.95 -7.78 9.95
C HIS A 23 24.71 -7.40 9.14
N HIS A 24 24.67 -6.17 8.60
CA HIS A 24 23.51 -5.61 7.90
C HIS A 24 23.05 -6.46 6.69
N ASP A 25 23.99 -7.08 5.98
CA ASP A 25 23.75 -7.96 4.84
C ASP A 25 23.04 -9.28 5.22
N LEU A 26 23.14 -9.68 6.48
CA LEU A 26 22.49 -10.88 7.02
C LEU A 26 21.19 -10.57 7.80
N ALA A 27 20.98 -9.31 8.17
CA ALA A 27 19.82 -8.88 8.95
C ALA A 27 18.50 -9.13 8.23
N LEU A 28 18.35 -8.68 6.99
CA LEU A 28 17.09 -8.84 6.26
C LEU A 28 16.73 -10.32 5.98
N PRO A 29 17.65 -11.18 5.50
CA PRO A 29 17.37 -12.60 5.34
C PRO A 29 16.99 -13.31 6.65
N TYR A 30 17.53 -12.87 7.79
CA TYR A 30 17.18 -13.41 9.09
C TYR A 30 15.80 -12.95 9.54
N LEU A 31 15.55 -11.63 9.54
CA LEU A 31 14.28 -11.00 9.91
C LEU A 31 13.10 -11.52 9.06
N ALA A 32 13.34 -11.88 7.80
CA ALA A 32 12.32 -12.45 6.92
C ALA A 32 11.70 -13.76 7.45
N ARG A 33 12.41 -14.49 8.33
CA ARG A 33 12.08 -15.86 8.77
C ARG A 33 11.47 -15.93 10.18
N ILE A 34 11.52 -14.85 10.94
CA ILE A 34 11.07 -14.79 12.33
C ILE A 34 9.92 -13.79 12.48
N SER A 35 9.15 -13.91 13.56
CA SER A 35 8.00 -13.04 13.84
C SER A 35 7.79 -12.89 15.35
N GLY A 36 6.91 -11.97 15.75
CA GLY A 36 6.56 -11.74 17.15
C GLY A 36 7.77 -11.30 17.97
N GLU A 37 7.89 -11.83 19.19
CA GLU A 37 8.95 -11.46 20.13
C GLU A 37 10.38 -11.74 19.62
N ASP A 38 10.56 -12.79 18.82
CA ASP A 38 11.87 -13.08 18.20
C ASP A 38 12.26 -11.99 17.20
N PHE A 39 11.29 -11.55 16.38
CA PHE A 39 11.50 -10.43 15.46
C PHE A 39 11.80 -9.14 16.21
N LYS A 40 11.03 -8.83 17.27
CA LYS A 40 11.25 -7.63 18.10
C LYS A 40 12.66 -7.59 18.67
N ARG A 41 13.10 -8.70 19.30
CA ARG A 41 14.45 -8.79 19.88
C ARG A 41 15.54 -8.66 18.83
N ALA A 42 15.37 -9.30 17.68
CA ALA A 42 16.35 -9.22 16.60
C ALA A 42 16.44 -7.80 16.02
N LEU A 43 15.29 -7.17 15.76
CA LEU A 43 15.23 -5.81 15.26
C LEU A 43 15.82 -4.81 16.26
N ALA A 44 15.53 -4.96 17.57
CA ALA A 44 16.12 -4.11 18.60
C ALA A 44 17.65 -4.14 18.54
N ARG A 45 18.26 -5.33 18.39
CA ARG A 45 19.72 -5.46 18.22
C ARG A 45 20.24 -4.82 16.93
N VAL A 46 19.50 -4.93 15.83
CA VAL A 46 19.86 -4.24 14.57
C VAL A 46 19.88 -2.73 14.78
N LEU A 47 18.86 -2.18 15.46
CA LEU A 47 18.75 -0.76 15.76
C LEU A 47 19.76 -0.28 16.83
N GLU A 48 20.17 -1.14 17.76
CA GLU A 48 21.27 -0.83 18.69
C GLU A 48 22.60 -0.67 17.95
N ASN A 49 22.86 -1.51 16.95
CA ASN A 49 24.09 -1.49 16.15
C ASN A 49 24.10 -0.37 15.08
N ASP A 50 22.94 -0.05 14.51
CA ASP A 50 22.78 1.00 13.51
C ASP A 50 21.48 1.81 13.74
N PRO A 51 21.48 2.75 14.70
CA PRO A 51 20.28 3.47 15.13
C PRO A 51 19.63 4.34 14.05
N GLU A 52 20.38 4.74 13.02
CA GLU A 52 19.90 5.56 11.93
C GLU A 52 19.75 4.78 10.62
N LEU A 53 19.95 3.45 10.66
CA LEU A 53 19.90 2.55 9.50
C LEU A 53 20.80 3.02 8.34
N LYS A 54 21.96 3.59 8.65
CA LYS A 54 22.92 4.14 7.67
C LYS A 54 23.61 3.06 6.84
N SER A 55 23.73 1.86 7.37
CA SER A 55 24.27 0.69 6.66
C SER A 55 23.30 0.09 5.67
N PHE A 56 22.00 0.42 5.77
CA PHE A 56 20.96 -0.06 4.87
C PHE A 56 20.81 0.88 3.67
N THR A 57 20.81 0.32 2.48
CA THR A 57 20.42 1.03 1.26
C THR A 57 18.92 1.36 1.28
N GLU A 58 18.52 2.31 0.43
CA GLU A 58 17.11 2.72 0.33
C GLU A 58 16.16 1.54 0.06
N PRO A 59 16.43 0.60 -0.89
CA PRO A 59 15.59 -0.58 -1.09
C PRO A 59 15.54 -1.50 0.14
N GLU A 60 16.65 -1.63 0.85
CA GLU A 60 16.74 -2.47 2.05
C GLU A 60 15.92 -1.90 3.20
N LYS A 61 15.86 -0.58 3.35
CA LYS A 61 14.96 0.08 4.32
C LYS A 61 13.50 -0.25 4.00
N PHE A 62 13.06 -0.18 2.75
CA PHE A 62 11.70 -0.58 2.37
C PHE A 62 11.38 -2.03 2.77
N VAL A 63 12.33 -2.95 2.55
CA VAL A 63 12.17 -4.36 2.96
C VAL A 63 12.11 -4.49 4.49
N LEU A 64 12.98 -3.80 5.22
CA LEU A 64 13.00 -3.81 6.69
C LEU A 64 11.66 -3.37 7.27
N PHE A 65 11.14 -2.23 6.83
CA PHE A 65 9.89 -1.67 7.35
C PHE A 65 8.66 -2.48 6.93
N SER A 66 8.68 -3.08 5.73
CA SER A 66 7.69 -4.07 5.32
C SER A 66 7.66 -5.27 6.28
N TYR A 67 8.84 -5.82 6.61
CA TYR A 67 8.93 -6.91 7.59
C TYR A 67 8.46 -6.51 8.98
N TRP A 68 8.84 -5.31 9.45
CA TRP A 68 8.39 -4.81 10.74
C TRP A 68 6.86 -4.70 10.78
N SER A 69 6.24 -4.12 9.76
CA SER A 69 4.78 -4.02 9.70
C SER A 69 4.07 -5.38 9.66
N ASP A 70 4.65 -6.38 9.01
CA ASP A 70 3.97 -7.66 8.77
C ASP A 70 4.21 -8.70 9.87
N ARG A 71 5.37 -8.63 10.51
CA ARG A 71 5.88 -9.68 11.42
C ARG A 71 6.17 -9.17 12.83
N GLY A 72 6.37 -7.87 12.97
CA GLY A 72 6.66 -7.22 14.24
C GLY A 72 5.41 -6.60 14.87
N ASP A 73 5.62 -5.47 15.55
CA ASP A 73 4.57 -4.75 16.25
C ASP A 73 4.32 -3.39 15.60
N ALA A 74 3.08 -3.21 15.13
CA ALA A 74 2.65 -2.03 14.43
C ALA A 74 2.61 -0.77 15.32
N SER A 75 2.37 -0.93 16.63
CA SER A 75 2.42 0.18 17.58
C SER A 75 3.85 0.61 17.87
N GLU A 76 4.78 -0.34 17.96
CA GLU A 76 6.21 -0.02 18.07
C GLU A 76 6.73 0.69 16.81
N LEU A 77 6.31 0.23 15.62
CA LEU A 77 6.63 0.89 14.35
C LEU A 77 6.11 2.33 14.32
N ALA A 78 4.86 2.56 14.73
CA ALA A 78 4.29 3.90 14.80
C ALA A 78 5.11 4.83 15.70
N ARG A 79 5.43 4.40 16.91
CA ARG A 79 6.25 5.18 17.84
C ARG A 79 7.65 5.45 17.29
N ALA A 80 8.28 4.47 16.64
CA ALA A 80 9.60 4.64 16.06
C ALA A 80 9.61 5.71 14.95
N THR A 81 8.57 5.73 14.10
CA THR A 81 8.45 6.74 13.03
C THR A 81 8.11 8.14 13.53
N GLU A 82 7.56 8.28 14.74
CA GLU A 82 7.41 9.59 15.40
C GLU A 82 8.76 10.13 15.89
N GLN A 83 9.65 9.24 16.36
CA GLN A 83 11.00 9.58 16.81
C GLN A 83 11.97 9.82 15.65
N HIS A 84 11.75 9.12 14.53
CA HIS A 84 12.53 9.24 13.29
C HIS A 84 11.60 9.55 12.10
N PRO A 85 11.18 10.82 11.92
CA PRO A 85 10.26 11.20 10.85
C PRO A 85 10.78 10.93 9.43
N ASP A 86 12.09 10.83 9.26
CA ASP A 86 12.78 10.45 8.03
C ASP A 86 12.53 8.98 7.63
N TRP A 87 12.04 8.14 8.54
CA TRP A 87 11.68 6.76 8.25
C TRP A 87 10.29 6.61 7.61
N LEU A 88 9.47 7.65 7.72
CA LEU A 88 8.09 7.65 7.24
C LEU A 88 7.95 7.25 5.75
N PRO A 89 8.79 7.72 4.81
CA PRO A 89 8.72 7.32 3.40
C PRO A 89 8.91 5.81 3.16
N TYR A 90 9.53 5.07 4.09
CA TYR A 90 9.71 3.61 3.97
C TYR A 90 8.67 2.83 4.76
N ALA A 91 8.18 3.40 5.87
CA ALA A 91 7.25 2.76 6.79
C ALA A 91 5.76 3.05 6.53
N TRP A 92 5.45 4.04 5.69
CA TRP A 92 4.10 4.61 5.57
C TRP A 92 3.02 3.56 5.33
N PHE A 93 3.27 2.50 4.54
CA PHE A 93 2.24 1.52 4.22
C PHE A 93 1.88 0.67 5.44
N GLY A 94 2.88 0.32 6.23
CA GLY A 94 2.66 -0.36 7.51
C GLY A 94 1.89 0.48 8.50
N LEU A 95 2.22 1.77 8.60
CA LEU A 95 1.47 2.72 9.42
C LEU A 95 0.04 2.92 8.94
N ALA A 96 -0.19 2.97 7.63
CA ALA A 96 -1.51 3.10 7.05
C ALA A 96 -2.39 1.89 7.42
N LYS A 97 -1.83 0.67 7.30
CA LYS A 97 -2.51 -0.56 7.78
C LYS A 97 -2.80 -0.51 9.28
N ALA A 98 -1.84 -0.05 10.09
CA ALA A 98 -2.01 0.08 11.54
C ALA A 98 -3.16 1.03 11.91
N ARG A 99 -3.21 2.22 11.27
CA ARG A 99 -4.28 3.20 11.44
C ARG A 99 -5.64 2.65 11.00
N ALA A 100 -5.70 1.98 9.85
CA ALA A 100 -6.94 1.36 9.40
C ALA A 100 -7.44 0.28 10.37
N ASN A 101 -6.54 -0.51 10.95
CA ASN A 101 -6.90 -1.54 11.94
C ASN A 101 -7.46 -0.96 13.24
N THR A 102 -7.08 0.26 13.61
CA THR A 102 -7.64 0.98 14.77
C THR A 102 -8.85 1.85 14.41
N GLY A 103 -9.31 1.82 13.16
CA GLY A 103 -10.46 2.57 12.66
C GLY A 103 -10.15 3.99 12.15
N ASP A 104 -8.88 4.42 12.20
CA ASP A 104 -8.43 5.69 11.61
C ASP A 104 -8.21 5.54 10.09
N PHE A 105 -9.32 5.34 9.37
CA PHE A 105 -9.28 5.22 7.91
C PHE A 105 -8.88 6.52 7.21
N ARG A 106 -9.19 7.67 7.81
CA ARG A 106 -8.78 8.98 7.27
C ARG A 106 -7.26 9.09 7.28
N GLY A 107 -6.63 8.85 8.44
CA GLY A 107 -5.19 8.90 8.59
C GLY A 107 -4.48 7.82 7.78
N ALA A 108 -5.10 6.66 7.54
CA ALA A 108 -4.58 5.64 6.61
C ALA A 108 -4.60 6.15 5.16
N TYR A 109 -5.71 6.72 4.71
CA TYR A 109 -5.85 7.24 3.35
C TYR A 109 -4.94 8.44 3.10
N ASP A 110 -4.77 9.35 4.06
CA ASP A 110 -3.87 10.50 3.92
C ASP A 110 -2.40 10.05 3.70
N LEU A 111 -1.97 8.93 4.28
CA LEU A 111 -0.66 8.34 4.00
C LEU A 111 -0.54 7.85 2.56
N THR A 112 -1.60 7.26 2.00
CA THR A 112 -1.62 6.84 0.58
C THR A 112 -1.51 8.03 -0.38
N GLN A 113 -2.12 9.17 -0.03
CA GLN A 113 -2.05 10.38 -0.84
C GLN A 113 -0.66 11.01 -0.81
N ARG A 114 0.06 10.85 0.31
CA ARG A 114 1.38 11.43 0.50
C ARG A 114 2.52 10.58 -0.07
N TYR A 115 2.41 9.25 0.04
CA TYR A 115 3.52 8.33 -0.26
C TYR A 115 3.15 7.18 -1.20
N GLY A 116 1.85 6.99 -1.47
CA GLY A 116 1.40 5.92 -2.35
C GLY A 116 1.65 6.23 -3.82
N ASP A 117 1.74 5.18 -4.62
CA ASP A 117 1.88 5.30 -6.06
C ASP A 117 0.64 5.94 -6.69
N THR A 118 0.87 6.84 -7.64
CA THR A 118 -0.18 7.42 -8.47
C THR A 118 -0.12 6.77 -9.86
N PRO A 119 -1.19 6.10 -10.33
CA PRO A 119 -1.17 5.45 -11.63
C PRO A 119 -1.22 6.47 -12.76
N ALA A 120 -0.61 6.14 -13.89
CA ALA A 120 -0.82 6.88 -15.12
C ALA A 120 -2.29 6.70 -15.59
N LEU A 121 -3.02 7.81 -15.66
CA LEU A 121 -4.42 7.81 -16.10
C LEU A 121 -4.54 7.94 -17.63
N PRO A 122 -5.59 7.35 -18.25
CA PRO A 122 -5.84 7.50 -19.67
C PRO A 122 -5.93 8.97 -20.11
N ARG A 123 -5.28 9.28 -21.23
CA ARG A 123 -5.45 10.57 -21.91
C ARG A 123 -6.76 10.55 -22.69
N VAL A 124 -7.51 11.63 -22.57
CA VAL A 124 -8.77 11.85 -23.29
C VAL A 124 -8.64 13.09 -24.15
N SER A 125 -9.23 13.03 -25.34
CA SER A 125 -9.23 14.15 -26.28
C SER A 125 -10.03 15.32 -25.70
N SER A 126 -9.59 16.54 -25.97
CA SER A 126 -10.22 17.78 -25.47
C SER A 126 -11.61 18.04 -26.06
N ASN A 127 -12.09 17.18 -26.97
CA ASN A 127 -13.41 17.29 -27.56
C ASN A 127 -14.45 16.98 -26.47
N THR A 128 -15.17 18.01 -26.06
CA THR A 128 -16.21 17.88 -25.04
C THR A 128 -17.40 17.16 -25.66
N VAL A 129 -17.51 15.85 -25.41
CA VAL A 129 -18.72 15.07 -25.68
C VAL A 129 -19.70 15.34 -24.55
N ASP A 130 -20.96 15.61 -24.88
CA ASP A 130 -22.01 15.85 -23.89
C ASP A 130 -22.24 14.60 -23.02
N ARG A 131 -22.48 14.80 -21.71
CA ARG A 131 -22.67 13.70 -20.74
C ARG A 131 -23.84 12.80 -21.12
N ILE A 132 -24.96 13.34 -21.60
CA ILE A 132 -26.14 12.53 -21.97
C ILE A 132 -25.79 11.62 -23.16
N GLN A 133 -24.99 12.13 -24.11
CA GLN A 133 -24.49 11.32 -25.21
C GLN A 133 -23.55 10.22 -24.71
N LEU A 134 -22.66 10.51 -23.76
CA LEU A 134 -21.77 9.52 -23.14
C LEU A 134 -22.54 8.45 -22.38
N GLU A 135 -23.59 8.80 -21.63
CA GLU A 135 -24.48 7.83 -20.95
C GLU A 135 -25.16 6.90 -21.96
N SER A 136 -25.63 7.43 -23.09
CA SER A 136 -26.23 6.62 -24.16
C SER A 136 -25.22 5.65 -24.77
N ARG A 137 -24.00 6.13 -25.08
CA ARG A 137 -22.91 5.29 -25.59
C ARG A 137 -22.48 4.22 -24.60
N PHE A 138 -22.44 4.56 -23.32
CA PHE A 138 -22.09 3.62 -22.25
C PHE A 138 -23.15 2.53 -22.11
N ARG A 139 -24.44 2.88 -22.15
CA ARG A 139 -25.53 1.87 -22.19
C ARG A 139 -25.42 0.93 -23.39
N ALA A 140 -25.00 1.44 -24.55
CA ALA A 140 -24.80 0.63 -25.76
C ALA A 140 -23.54 -0.25 -25.72
N ALA A 141 -22.50 0.17 -25.01
CA ALA A 141 -21.21 -0.52 -24.91
C ALA A 141 -20.63 -0.41 -23.49
N PRO A 142 -21.24 -1.08 -22.49
CA PRO A 142 -20.92 -0.87 -21.07
C PRO A 142 -19.51 -1.34 -20.68
N ASP A 143 -18.92 -2.24 -21.46
CA ASP A 143 -17.60 -2.80 -21.14
C ASP A 143 -16.46 -2.03 -21.83
N ASN A 144 -16.76 -0.95 -22.55
CA ASN A 144 -15.77 -0.12 -23.20
C ASN A 144 -15.12 0.85 -22.21
N TYR A 145 -13.86 0.59 -21.84
CA TYR A 145 -13.10 1.42 -20.89
C TYR A 145 -12.96 2.88 -21.32
N ALA A 146 -12.82 3.17 -22.62
CA ALA A 146 -12.66 4.55 -23.09
C ALA A 146 -13.95 5.35 -22.87
N ILE A 147 -15.10 4.77 -23.24
CA ILE A 147 -16.42 5.40 -23.03
C ILE A 147 -16.68 5.57 -21.54
N GLY A 148 -16.41 4.52 -20.74
CA GLY A 148 -16.55 4.57 -19.29
C GLY A 148 -15.71 5.65 -18.63
N TYR A 149 -14.46 5.83 -19.10
CA TYR A 149 -13.54 6.81 -18.53
C TYR A 149 -13.92 8.24 -18.89
N GLU A 150 -14.36 8.47 -20.14
CA GLU A 150 -14.94 9.76 -20.56
C GLU A 150 -16.20 10.10 -19.75
N LEU A 151 -17.10 9.13 -19.57
CA LEU A 151 -18.34 9.30 -18.80
C LEU A 151 -18.05 9.65 -17.33
N TYR A 152 -17.16 8.90 -16.66
CA TYR A 152 -16.70 9.20 -15.30
C TYR A 152 -16.21 10.64 -15.17
N ARG A 153 -15.35 11.10 -16.10
CA ARG A 153 -14.81 12.46 -16.06
C ARG A 153 -15.87 13.53 -16.26
N ALA A 154 -16.83 13.29 -17.17
CA ALA A 154 -17.95 14.20 -17.38
C ALA A 154 -18.85 14.29 -16.13
N GLN A 155 -19.17 13.15 -15.52
CA GLN A 155 -19.94 13.09 -14.28
C GLN A 155 -19.23 13.82 -13.12
N LYS A 156 -17.93 13.58 -12.94
CA LYS A 156 -17.13 14.26 -11.91
C LYS A 156 -17.07 15.77 -12.13
N LYS A 157 -16.89 16.21 -13.38
CA LYS A 157 -16.89 17.65 -13.75
C LYS A 157 -18.22 18.32 -13.41
N ASP A 158 -19.34 17.62 -13.59
CA ASP A 158 -20.69 18.10 -13.27
C ASP A 158 -21.03 17.97 -11.77
N GLY A 159 -20.10 17.52 -10.92
CA GLY A 159 -20.34 17.30 -9.48
C GLY A 159 -21.21 16.07 -9.17
N ARG A 160 -21.48 15.21 -10.15
CA ARG A 160 -22.31 14.00 -10.02
C ARG A 160 -21.47 12.83 -9.51
N ILE A 161 -20.99 12.94 -8.27
CA ILE A 161 -20.04 11.98 -7.67
C ILE A 161 -20.63 10.57 -7.52
N ASP A 162 -21.92 10.44 -7.21
CA ASP A 162 -22.58 9.14 -7.11
C ASP A 162 -22.63 8.41 -8.45
N ASP A 163 -23.00 9.11 -9.53
CA ASP A 163 -23.04 8.54 -10.88
C ASP A 163 -21.63 8.21 -11.39
N ALA A 164 -20.65 9.06 -11.09
CA ALA A 164 -19.24 8.80 -11.37
C ALA A 164 -18.76 7.50 -10.70
N LEU A 165 -19.18 7.30 -9.45
CA LEU A 165 -18.81 6.13 -8.67
C LEU A 165 -19.49 4.86 -9.16
N GLU A 166 -20.75 4.94 -9.61
CA GLU A 166 -21.42 3.82 -10.28
C GLU A 166 -20.67 3.39 -11.55
N THR A 167 -20.33 4.36 -12.42
CA THR A 167 -19.56 4.12 -13.64
C THR A 167 -18.20 3.48 -13.34
N VAL A 168 -17.47 3.97 -12.32
CA VAL A 168 -16.15 3.46 -11.95
C VAL A 168 -16.24 2.06 -11.36
N ARG A 169 -17.21 1.80 -10.48
CA ARG A 169 -17.40 0.50 -9.81
C ARG A 169 -17.75 -0.62 -10.78
N HIS A 170 -18.47 -0.30 -11.85
CA HIS A 170 -18.73 -1.24 -12.95
C HIS A 170 -17.43 -1.87 -13.49
N PHE A 171 -16.32 -1.13 -13.48
CA PHE A 171 -15.00 -1.62 -13.91
C PHE A 171 -14.11 -2.09 -12.75
N SER A 172 -14.08 -1.37 -11.63
CA SER A 172 -13.12 -1.63 -10.55
C SER A 172 -13.39 -2.97 -9.84
N GLU A 173 -14.65 -3.41 -9.80
CA GLU A 173 -15.09 -4.66 -9.14
C GLU A 173 -14.75 -5.91 -9.96
N ARG A 174 -14.40 -5.76 -11.24
CA ARG A 174 -14.07 -6.88 -12.12
C ARG A 174 -12.59 -7.24 -12.03
N ASN A 175 -12.32 -8.53 -12.22
CA ASN A 175 -10.95 -9.04 -12.31
C ASN A 175 -10.33 -8.73 -13.68
N GLY A 176 -9.01 -8.52 -13.71
CA GLY A 176 -8.28 -8.25 -14.97
C GLY A 176 -8.51 -6.86 -15.57
N THR A 177 -9.26 -5.99 -14.91
CA THR A 177 -9.41 -4.60 -15.36
C THR A 177 -8.18 -3.76 -15.01
N PRO A 178 -7.92 -2.67 -15.76
CA PRO A 178 -6.81 -1.77 -15.43
C PRO A 178 -6.86 -1.28 -13.98
N ALA A 179 -5.74 -1.40 -13.26
CA ALA A 179 -5.66 -1.10 -11.83
C ALA A 179 -6.11 0.34 -11.48
N TYR A 180 -5.93 1.30 -12.38
CA TYR A 180 -6.33 2.69 -12.16
C TYR A 180 -7.84 2.84 -11.84
N TRP A 181 -8.70 1.90 -12.24
CA TRP A 181 -10.12 1.95 -11.86
C TRP A 181 -10.33 1.83 -10.35
N LYS A 182 -9.53 0.98 -9.67
CA LYS A 182 -9.56 0.82 -8.21
C LYS A 182 -8.99 2.05 -7.51
N TYR A 183 -7.99 2.70 -8.10
CA TYR A 183 -7.46 3.98 -7.63
C TYR A 183 -8.52 5.08 -7.69
N ILE A 184 -9.17 5.27 -8.85
CA ILE A 184 -10.22 6.28 -9.02
C ILE A 184 -11.41 6.02 -8.08
N GLU A 185 -11.78 4.75 -7.87
CA GLU A 185 -12.82 4.40 -6.89
C GLU A 185 -12.45 4.91 -5.49
N GLY A 186 -11.19 4.75 -5.09
CA GLY A 186 -10.65 5.27 -3.84
C GLY A 186 -10.79 6.79 -3.73
N GLU A 187 -10.40 7.52 -4.78
CA GLU A 187 -10.53 8.98 -4.83
C GLU A 187 -11.97 9.46 -4.67
N LEU A 188 -12.91 8.83 -5.38
CA LEU A 188 -14.33 9.19 -5.30
C LEU A 188 -14.94 8.88 -3.93
N TRP A 189 -14.56 7.77 -3.30
CA TRP A 189 -14.98 7.50 -1.92
C TRP A 189 -14.40 8.51 -0.92
N ALA A 190 -13.14 8.93 -1.09
CA ALA A 190 -12.52 9.93 -0.25
C ALA A 190 -13.17 11.32 -0.41
N GLU A 191 -13.58 11.68 -1.63
CA GLU A 191 -14.34 12.90 -1.91
C GLU A 191 -15.70 12.91 -1.19
N LYS A 192 -16.33 11.74 -1.07
CA LYS A 192 -17.53 11.52 -0.24
C LYS A 192 -17.25 11.39 1.27
N GLN A 193 -16.00 11.60 1.69
CA GLN A 193 -15.52 11.40 3.07
C GLN A 193 -15.72 9.98 3.62
N ASN A 194 -15.92 9.00 2.75
CA ASN A 194 -16.04 7.59 3.13
C ASN A 194 -14.66 6.93 3.08
N TYR A 195 -13.83 7.24 4.07
CA TYR A 195 -12.42 6.82 4.09
C TYR A 195 -12.24 5.31 4.25
N ASP A 196 -13.19 4.59 4.89
CA ASP A 196 -13.16 3.12 4.94
C ASP A 196 -13.21 2.51 3.54
N ARG A 197 -14.16 2.97 2.70
CA ARG A 197 -14.25 2.51 1.32
C ARG A 197 -13.10 3.00 0.46
N ALA A 198 -12.64 4.22 0.70
CA ALA A 198 -11.48 4.78 0.00
C ALA A 198 -10.22 3.94 0.23
N TRP A 199 -9.94 3.62 1.50
CA TRP A 199 -8.84 2.76 1.91
C TRP A 199 -8.94 1.35 1.30
N LYS A 200 -10.12 0.73 1.35
CA LYS A 200 -10.35 -0.60 0.75
C LYS A 200 -10.14 -0.62 -0.76
N ALA A 201 -10.59 0.43 -1.47
CA ALA A 201 -10.36 0.55 -2.90
C ALA A 201 -8.88 0.75 -3.23
N TRP A 202 -8.18 1.55 -2.42
CA TRP A 202 -6.73 1.75 -2.55
C TRP A 202 -5.95 0.44 -2.31
N LEU A 203 -6.31 -0.36 -1.30
CA LEU A 203 -5.69 -1.68 -1.09
C LEU A 203 -5.84 -2.59 -2.32
N LYS A 204 -7.05 -2.66 -2.89
CA LYS A 204 -7.27 -3.41 -4.14
C LYS A 204 -6.41 -2.89 -5.29
N PHE A 205 -6.20 -1.58 -5.37
CA PHE A 205 -5.32 -0.97 -6.37
C PHE A 205 -3.87 -1.41 -6.17
N HIS A 206 -3.35 -1.32 -4.95
CA HIS A 206 -2.01 -1.75 -4.58
C HIS A 206 -1.79 -3.23 -4.95
N ASP A 207 -2.70 -4.11 -4.54
CA ASP A 207 -2.61 -5.55 -4.85
C ASP A 207 -2.62 -5.81 -6.37
N ALA A 208 -3.41 -5.05 -7.13
CA ALA A 208 -3.48 -5.16 -8.59
C ALA A 208 -2.23 -4.63 -9.31
N GLN A 209 -1.43 -3.77 -8.67
CA GLN A 209 -0.13 -3.35 -9.20
C GLN A 209 0.95 -4.40 -8.96
N SER A 210 0.93 -5.06 -7.79
CA SER A 210 1.91 -6.08 -7.41
C SER A 210 1.73 -7.43 -8.13
N ALA A 211 0.58 -7.65 -8.77
CA ALA A 211 0.29 -8.88 -9.52
C ALA A 211 0.83 -8.89 -10.98
N LYS A 212 1.59 -7.86 -11.38
CA LYS A 212 2.20 -7.75 -12.71
C LYS A 212 3.65 -8.24 -12.72
#